data_AF-A0A5C8PJB4-F1
#
_entry.id   AF-A0A5C8PJB4-F1
#
_cell.length_a   1.000
_cell.length_b   1.000
_cell.length_c   1.000
_cell.angle_alpha   90.00
_cell.angle_beta   90.00
_cell.angle_gamma   90.00
#
_symmetry.space_group_name_H-M   'P 1'
#
loop_
_entity.id
_entity.type
_entity.pdbx_description
1 polymer ?
#
loop_
_entity_poly.entity_id
_entity_poly.type
_entity_poly.pdbx_seq_one_letter_code
_entity_poly.pdbx_strand_id
1 'polypeptide(L)'
;MSIANPGVGAGLGWKRALPLAAAALVLVATAQAAGGAPPAPFDPKDPALLCRGFDGKIGRSAALRALAAGFAADVHLAQAGKVDVEDELDLFEKLGLMEGHLMIGKALLDAKMQSDALPHFGHPISEIYDYIKPLFLARNYPQFDRELRDLEARAKSAPGAPATEAAYADVLAKIDGLRRTIPASLINSRGFVIRGIALMMEASADDLGESFEKGRIANKVEYHDAMGFAQYADRVLTANRALLGDAAGKIAGELRFALSAFPSLAPPAKPPHAPADLKTAAERVKELAK
;
A
#
# COMPACT_ATOMS: atom_id res chain seq x y z
N MET A 1 -22.68 93.61 20.65
CA MET A 1 -21.44 93.15 19.98
C MET A 1 -21.84 92.78 18.56
N SER A 2 -21.70 93.67 17.58
CA SER A 2 -20.48 93.88 16.75
C SER A 2 -20.00 92.59 16.06
N ILE A 3 -19.80 92.46 14.74
CA ILE A 3 -19.99 93.31 13.53
C ILE A 3 -20.00 92.34 12.31
N ALA A 4 -20.63 92.76 11.21
CA ALA A 4 -20.21 92.61 9.80
C ALA A 4 -20.59 91.35 8.97
N ASN A 5 -21.49 91.63 8.02
CA ASN A 5 -21.67 91.09 6.65
C ASN A 5 -20.56 91.68 5.70
N PRO A 6 -20.55 91.52 4.35
CA PRO A 6 -21.15 90.52 3.44
C PRO A 6 -20.21 90.04 2.29
N GLY A 7 -20.65 89.05 1.49
CA GLY A 7 -20.72 89.24 0.03
C GLY A 7 -19.77 88.48 -0.93
N VAL A 8 -20.42 87.90 -1.95
CA VAL A 8 -20.06 87.80 -3.39
C VAL A 8 -19.11 86.68 -3.87
N GLY A 9 -19.56 85.92 -4.88
CA GLY A 9 -18.70 85.64 -6.05
C GLY A 9 -18.75 84.24 -6.70
N ALA A 10 -19.42 84.18 -7.86
CA ALA A 10 -19.02 83.50 -9.10
C ALA A 10 -18.78 81.97 -9.16
N GLY A 11 -19.50 81.31 -10.08
CA GLY A 11 -19.22 79.96 -10.53
C GLY A 11 -18.05 79.86 -11.52
N LEU A 12 -17.61 78.64 -11.81
CA LEU A 12 -16.97 78.27 -13.08
C LEU A 12 -16.94 76.74 -13.22
N GLY A 13 -17.19 76.26 -14.43
CA GLY A 13 -17.46 74.87 -14.74
C GLY A 13 -16.28 73.91 -14.61
N TRP A 14 -16.61 72.64 -14.42
CA TRP A 14 -15.67 71.54 -14.57
C TRP A 14 -15.95 70.75 -15.85
N LYS A 15 -14.92 70.77 -16.70
CA LYS A 15 -14.78 69.95 -17.88
C LYS A 15 -14.66 68.47 -17.47
N ARG A 16 -15.27 67.64 -18.31
CA ARG A 16 -15.22 66.18 -18.32
C ARG A 16 -13.79 65.64 -18.22
N ALA A 17 -13.58 64.70 -17.31
CA ALA A 17 -12.50 63.73 -17.37
C ALA A 17 -13.13 62.34 -17.59
N LEU A 18 -12.81 61.70 -18.73
CA LEU A 18 -13.06 60.27 -18.92
C LEU A 18 -12.07 59.47 -18.06
N PRO A 19 -12.48 58.39 -17.39
CA PRO A 19 -11.52 57.40 -16.94
C PRO A 19 -11.22 56.41 -18.08
N LEU A 20 -9.93 56.22 -18.34
CA LEU A 20 -9.36 55.14 -19.13
C LEU A 20 -9.77 53.79 -18.52
N ALA A 21 -10.47 52.96 -19.30
CA ALA A 21 -10.68 51.56 -18.98
C ALA A 21 -9.36 50.80 -19.19
N ALA A 22 -8.76 50.32 -18.10
CA ALA A 22 -7.70 49.32 -18.16
C ALA A 22 -8.34 47.95 -18.42
N ALA A 23 -8.10 47.40 -19.61
CA ALA A 23 -8.52 46.07 -19.99
C ALA A 23 -7.76 45.02 -19.16
N ALA A 24 -8.47 44.29 -18.30
CA ALA A 24 -7.96 43.08 -17.68
C ALA A 24 -7.95 41.97 -18.75
N LEU A 25 -6.76 41.60 -19.20
CA LEU A 25 -6.53 40.46 -20.08
C LEU A 25 -6.72 39.18 -19.25
N VAL A 26 -7.91 38.59 -19.29
CA VAL A 26 -8.15 37.25 -18.73
C VAL A 26 -7.54 36.23 -19.70
N LEU A 27 -6.37 35.71 -19.38
CA LEU A 27 -5.85 34.49 -20.02
C LEU A 27 -6.71 33.31 -19.55
N VAL A 28 -7.65 32.88 -20.39
CA VAL A 28 -8.28 31.56 -20.27
C VAL A 28 -7.25 30.54 -20.75
N ALA A 29 -6.54 29.93 -19.81
CA ALA A 29 -5.75 28.73 -20.08
C ALA A 29 -6.72 27.59 -20.41
N THR A 30 -6.83 27.23 -21.69
CA THR A 30 -7.53 26.02 -22.10
C THR A 30 -6.64 24.83 -21.75
N ALA A 31 -6.98 24.14 -20.67
CA ALA A 31 -6.39 22.84 -20.35
C ALA A 31 -6.80 21.86 -21.45
N GLN A 32 -5.87 21.55 -22.34
CA GLN A 32 -6.04 20.54 -23.38
C GLN A 32 -5.97 19.18 -22.68
N ALA A 33 -7.13 18.57 -22.44
CA ALA A 33 -7.22 17.21 -21.95
C ALA A 33 -6.54 16.28 -22.96
N ALA A 34 -5.48 15.60 -22.53
CA ALA A 34 -4.82 14.57 -23.32
C ALA A 34 -5.85 13.47 -23.63
N GLY A 35 -6.23 13.36 -24.90
CA GLY A 35 -7.14 12.34 -25.41
C GLY A 35 -6.48 10.96 -25.40
N GLY A 36 -6.50 10.30 -24.24
CA GLY A 36 -6.38 8.86 -24.15
C GLY A 36 -7.75 8.22 -24.34
N ALA A 37 -7.83 7.10 -25.05
CA ALA A 37 -9.03 6.27 -25.05
C ALA A 37 -9.42 5.95 -23.59
N PRO A 38 -10.73 5.90 -23.26
CA PRO A 38 -11.16 5.47 -21.94
C PRO A 38 -10.52 4.10 -21.61
N PRO A 39 -10.01 3.90 -20.38
CA PRO A 39 -9.42 2.62 -20.01
C PRO A 39 -10.44 1.50 -20.25
N ALA A 40 -9.96 0.37 -20.78
CA ALA A 40 -10.80 -0.79 -20.99
C ALA A 40 -11.47 -1.20 -19.66
N PRO A 41 -12.72 -1.69 -19.69
CA PRO A 41 -13.35 -2.21 -18.48
C PRO A 41 -12.50 -3.32 -17.87
N PHE A 42 -12.29 -3.27 -16.56
CA PHE A 42 -11.56 -4.28 -15.80
C PHE A 42 -12.09 -5.70 -16.09
N ASP A 43 -11.25 -6.54 -16.69
CA ASP A 43 -11.49 -7.97 -16.87
C ASP A 43 -10.66 -8.75 -15.83
N PRO A 44 -11.28 -9.33 -14.79
CA PRO A 44 -10.58 -10.08 -13.75
C PRO A 44 -9.89 -11.36 -14.25
N LYS A 45 -10.01 -11.69 -15.54
CA LYS A 45 -9.34 -12.81 -16.19
C LYS A 45 -8.22 -12.37 -17.14
N ASP A 46 -7.92 -11.07 -17.23
CA ASP A 46 -6.82 -10.58 -18.05
C ASP A 46 -5.50 -11.14 -17.49
N PRO A 47 -4.75 -11.95 -18.27
CA PRO A 47 -3.47 -12.49 -17.83
C PRO A 47 -2.39 -11.42 -17.59
N ALA A 48 -2.61 -10.17 -18.04
CA ALA A 48 -1.75 -9.03 -17.70
C ALA A 48 -2.04 -8.44 -16.30
N LEU A 49 -3.10 -8.89 -15.62
CA LEU A 49 -3.52 -8.50 -14.27
C LEU A 49 -3.30 -9.60 -13.22
N LEU A 50 -2.60 -10.69 -13.58
CA LEU A 50 -2.21 -11.73 -12.63
C LEU A 50 -0.78 -11.43 -12.16
N CYS A 51 -0.60 -11.06 -10.88
CA CYS A 51 0.74 -10.98 -10.30
C CYS A 51 1.35 -12.38 -10.33
N ARG A 52 2.52 -12.51 -10.96
CA ARG A 52 3.21 -13.80 -11.02
C ARG A 52 4.06 -13.96 -9.76
N GLY A 53 3.39 -14.23 -8.63
CA GLY A 53 4.07 -14.60 -7.39
C GLY A 53 5.15 -15.67 -7.64
N PHE A 54 6.37 -15.36 -7.16
CA PHE A 54 7.68 -16.04 -7.11
C PHE A 54 8.08 -17.25 -7.99
N ASP A 55 7.19 -17.97 -8.68
CA ASP A 55 7.49 -19.02 -9.67
C ASP A 55 6.26 -19.69 -10.29
N GLY A 56 5.04 -19.27 -9.92
CA GLY A 56 3.81 -19.93 -10.38
C GLY A 56 3.75 -21.41 -9.99
N LYS A 57 4.50 -21.83 -8.96
CA LYS A 57 4.52 -23.21 -8.47
C LYS A 57 4.11 -23.25 -7.00
N ILE A 58 3.39 -24.31 -6.65
CA ILE A 58 3.08 -24.65 -5.26
C ILE A 58 4.39 -25.16 -4.63
N GLY A 59 5.17 -24.30 -3.99
CA GLY A 59 6.42 -24.70 -3.31
C GLY A 59 7.15 -23.55 -2.58
N ARG A 60 7.73 -23.88 -1.41
CA ARG A 60 8.46 -22.97 -0.52
C ARG A 60 9.48 -22.10 -1.28
N SER A 61 9.38 -20.77 -1.17
CA SER A 61 10.29 -19.83 -1.83
C SER A 61 11.74 -20.05 -1.38
N ALA A 62 12.70 -19.81 -2.28
CA ALA A 62 14.13 -19.88 -1.93
C ALA A 62 14.50 -18.84 -0.85
N ALA A 63 13.79 -17.71 -0.81
CA ALA A 63 13.93 -16.66 0.20
C ALA A 63 13.56 -17.15 1.61
N LEU A 64 12.45 -17.89 1.75
CA LEU A 64 12.02 -18.48 3.03
C LEU A 64 13.04 -19.50 3.58
N ARG A 65 13.63 -20.34 2.72
CA ARG A 65 14.70 -21.28 3.14
C ARG A 65 15.95 -20.56 3.66
N ALA A 66 16.32 -19.42 3.10
CA ALA A 66 17.46 -18.63 3.56
C ALA A 66 17.20 -17.94 4.91
N LEU A 67 15.94 -17.55 5.18
CA LEU A 67 15.52 -16.91 6.44
C LEU A 67 15.53 -17.86 7.63
N ALA A 68 15.20 -19.13 7.40
CA ALA A 68 15.11 -20.18 8.41
C ALA A 68 16.43 -20.55 9.09
N ALA A 69 17.54 -20.48 8.33
CA ALA A 69 18.87 -20.86 8.81
C ALA A 69 19.36 -19.98 9.98
N GLY A 70 18.74 -18.81 10.21
CA GLY A 70 19.10 -17.88 11.30
C GLY A 70 18.42 -18.15 12.65
N PHE A 71 17.53 -19.13 12.78
CA PHE A 71 16.76 -19.36 14.03
C PHE A 71 17.53 -20.06 15.16
N ALA A 72 18.75 -20.55 14.90
CA ALA A 72 19.51 -21.34 15.87
C ALA A 72 20.11 -20.53 17.06
N ALA A 73 20.02 -19.20 17.05
CA ALA A 73 20.66 -18.35 18.06
C ALA A 73 19.76 -17.95 19.25
N ASP A 74 18.44 -18.07 19.13
CA ASP A 74 17.50 -17.69 20.18
C ASP A 74 17.09 -18.89 21.05
N VAL A 75 17.58 -18.94 22.28
CA VAL A 75 17.38 -20.02 23.27
C VAL A 75 15.89 -20.32 23.58
N HIS A 76 14.98 -19.39 23.25
CA HIS A 76 13.52 -19.60 23.40
C HIS A 76 12.88 -20.45 22.28
N LEU A 77 13.53 -20.59 21.12
CA LEU A 77 13.01 -21.41 20.01
C LEU A 77 13.41 -22.88 20.13
N ALA A 78 14.43 -23.21 20.92
CA ALA A 78 14.89 -24.58 21.14
C ALA A 78 13.86 -25.48 21.85
N GLN A 79 12.87 -24.91 22.55
CA GLN A 79 11.75 -25.66 23.13
C GLN A 79 10.60 -25.91 22.14
N ALA A 80 10.65 -25.33 20.93
CA ALA A 80 9.63 -25.45 19.90
C ALA A 80 9.92 -26.60 18.91
N GLY A 81 10.36 -27.77 19.41
CA GLY A 81 10.69 -28.95 18.60
C GLY A 81 9.54 -29.56 17.75
N LYS A 82 8.44 -28.82 17.54
CA LYS A 82 7.30 -29.16 16.67
C LYS A 82 6.77 -27.98 15.84
N VAL A 83 7.30 -26.76 15.98
CA VAL A 83 6.83 -25.58 15.24
C VAL A 83 7.83 -25.33 14.10
N ASP A 84 7.39 -25.53 12.86
CA ASP A 84 8.19 -25.16 11.68
C ASP A 84 8.11 -23.64 11.50
N VAL A 85 9.17 -22.94 11.87
CA VAL A 85 9.20 -21.47 11.83
C VAL A 85 9.13 -20.95 10.40
N GLU A 86 9.58 -21.74 9.41
CA GLU A 86 9.42 -21.40 7.99
C GLU A 86 7.95 -21.31 7.61
N ASP A 87 7.17 -22.32 8.00
CA ASP A 87 5.75 -22.39 7.69
C ASP A 87 4.96 -21.26 8.37
N GLU A 88 5.38 -20.84 9.57
CA GLU A 88 4.73 -19.71 10.26
C GLU A 88 5.15 -18.35 9.69
N LEU A 89 6.39 -18.19 9.21
CA LEU A 89 6.82 -16.99 8.47
C LEU A 89 6.12 -16.89 7.12
N ASP A 90 5.94 -18.02 6.43
CA ASP A 90 5.21 -18.09 5.17
C ASP A 90 3.73 -17.74 5.38
N LEU A 91 3.07 -18.29 6.42
CA LEU A 91 1.72 -17.86 6.77
C LEU A 91 1.67 -16.36 7.09
N PHE A 92 2.62 -15.84 7.86
CA PHE A 92 2.69 -14.41 8.18
C PHE A 92 2.78 -13.55 6.91
N GLU A 93 3.67 -13.91 5.99
CA GLU A 93 3.87 -13.23 4.71
C GLU A 93 2.59 -13.29 3.87
N LYS A 94 2.01 -14.47 3.64
CA LYS A 94 0.81 -14.62 2.78
C LYS A 94 -0.38 -13.82 3.31
N LEU A 95 -0.57 -13.77 4.63
CA LEU A 95 -1.59 -12.90 5.23
C LEU A 95 -1.23 -11.41 5.17
N GLY A 96 0.05 -11.07 5.20
CA GLY A 96 0.54 -9.71 4.99
C GLY A 96 0.33 -9.23 3.55
N LEU A 97 0.57 -10.08 2.56
CA LEU A 97 0.29 -9.80 1.14
C LEU A 97 -1.22 -9.57 0.93
N MET A 98 -2.08 -10.45 1.47
CA MET A 98 -3.53 -10.25 1.44
C MET A 98 -3.95 -8.89 2.02
N GLU A 99 -3.47 -8.55 3.22
CA GLU A 99 -3.80 -7.27 3.86
C GLU A 99 -3.19 -6.08 3.09
N GLY A 100 -1.99 -6.21 2.54
CA GLY A 100 -1.32 -5.20 1.73
C GLY A 100 -2.11 -4.85 0.47
N HIS A 101 -2.59 -5.84 -0.29
CA HIS A 101 -3.48 -5.61 -1.43
C HIS A 101 -4.75 -4.88 -0.99
N LEU A 102 -5.41 -5.33 0.07
CA LEU A 102 -6.64 -4.70 0.55
C LEU A 102 -6.39 -3.25 1.00
N MET A 103 -5.28 -2.98 1.68
CA MET A 103 -4.87 -1.63 2.10
C MET A 103 -4.69 -0.69 0.90
N ILE A 104 -3.96 -1.10 -0.14
CA ILE A 104 -3.76 -0.25 -1.32
C ILE A 104 -5.04 -0.10 -2.14
N GLY A 105 -5.82 -1.18 -2.29
CA GLY A 105 -7.14 -1.14 -2.92
C GLY A 105 -8.07 -0.14 -2.23
N LYS A 106 -8.08 -0.13 -0.89
CA LYS A 106 -8.86 0.85 -0.10
C LYS A 106 -8.38 2.28 -0.32
N ALA A 107 -7.07 2.52 -0.28
CA ALA A 107 -6.50 3.84 -0.52
C ALA A 107 -6.87 4.37 -1.92
N LEU A 108 -6.88 3.51 -2.93
CA LEU A 108 -7.30 3.84 -4.30
C LEU A 108 -8.80 4.14 -4.38
N LEU A 109 -9.67 3.39 -3.69
CA LEU A 109 -11.10 3.71 -3.61
C LEU A 109 -11.35 5.08 -2.96
N ASP A 110 -10.62 5.38 -1.87
CA ASP A 110 -10.73 6.65 -1.16
C ASP A 110 -10.28 7.82 -2.04
N ALA A 111 -9.25 7.59 -2.87
CA ALA A 111 -8.78 8.52 -3.89
C ALA A 111 -9.63 8.57 -5.17
N LYS A 112 -10.78 7.86 -5.21
CA LYS A 112 -11.68 7.75 -6.38
C LYS A 112 -11.02 7.13 -7.63
N MET A 113 -9.96 6.35 -7.44
CA MET A 113 -9.25 5.60 -8.46
C MET A 113 -9.80 4.17 -8.57
N GLN A 114 -11.12 4.02 -8.74
CA GLN A 114 -11.78 2.73 -8.62
C GLN A 114 -11.27 1.68 -9.62
N SER A 115 -11.00 2.05 -10.88
CA SER A 115 -10.45 1.12 -11.88
C SER A 115 -9.13 0.49 -11.44
N ASP A 116 -8.28 1.31 -10.81
CA ASP A 116 -6.97 0.90 -10.33
C ASP A 116 -7.08 0.11 -9.02
N ALA A 117 -8.15 0.32 -8.25
CA ALA A 117 -8.41 -0.36 -6.99
C ALA A 117 -8.87 -1.82 -7.16
N LEU A 118 -9.66 -2.12 -8.20
CA LEU A 118 -10.34 -3.42 -8.35
C LEU A 118 -9.40 -4.64 -8.43
N PRO A 119 -8.27 -4.60 -9.16
CA PRO A 119 -7.30 -5.71 -9.15
C PRO A 119 -6.92 -6.15 -7.73
N HIS A 120 -6.67 -5.18 -6.85
CA HIS A 120 -6.22 -5.41 -5.47
C HIS A 120 -7.24 -6.10 -4.57
N PHE A 121 -8.54 -6.01 -4.88
CA PHE A 121 -9.55 -6.80 -4.18
C PHE A 121 -9.66 -8.23 -4.74
N GLY A 122 -9.21 -8.45 -5.97
CA GLY A 122 -9.15 -9.77 -6.63
C GLY A 122 -7.91 -10.59 -6.28
N HIS A 123 -6.73 -9.95 -6.18
CA HIS A 123 -5.44 -10.62 -5.93
C HIS A 123 -5.43 -11.58 -4.73
N PRO A 124 -5.98 -11.21 -3.54
CA PRO A 124 -6.08 -12.15 -2.42
C PRO A 124 -6.72 -13.48 -2.80
N ILE A 125 -7.73 -13.47 -3.68
CA ILE A 125 -8.45 -14.66 -4.15
C ILE A 125 -7.67 -15.40 -5.22
N SER A 126 -7.20 -14.69 -6.26
CA SER A 126 -6.59 -15.30 -7.44
C SER A 126 -5.19 -15.86 -7.20
N GLU A 127 -4.45 -15.31 -6.24
CA GLU A 127 -3.02 -15.60 -6.06
C GLU A 127 -2.72 -16.31 -4.75
N ILE A 128 -3.40 -15.93 -3.67
CA ILE A 128 -3.01 -16.34 -2.32
C ILE A 128 -3.98 -17.36 -1.72
N TYR A 129 -5.28 -17.22 -1.98
CA TYR A 129 -6.30 -17.97 -1.24
C TYR A 129 -6.18 -19.49 -1.39
N ASP A 130 -5.97 -19.97 -2.62
CA ASP A 130 -5.83 -21.41 -2.88
C ASP A 130 -4.61 -22.01 -2.18
N TYR A 131 -3.54 -21.23 -2.02
CA TYR A 131 -2.34 -21.63 -1.29
C TYR A 131 -2.63 -21.82 0.21
N ILE A 132 -3.34 -20.89 0.85
CA ILE A 132 -3.63 -20.97 2.28
C ILE A 132 -4.82 -21.89 2.63
N LYS A 133 -5.57 -22.39 1.64
CA LYS A 133 -6.73 -23.27 1.84
C LYS A 133 -6.47 -24.45 2.81
N PRO A 134 -5.37 -25.21 2.68
CA PRO A 134 -5.07 -26.32 3.58
C PRO A 134 -4.85 -25.88 5.04
N LEU A 135 -4.40 -24.64 5.27
CA LEU A 135 -4.05 -24.12 6.59
C LEU A 135 -5.28 -23.87 7.46
N PHE A 136 -6.44 -23.56 6.87
CA PHE A 136 -7.71 -23.41 7.58
C PHE A 136 -8.09 -24.68 8.34
N LEU A 137 -8.03 -25.83 7.68
CA LEU A 137 -8.34 -27.12 8.30
C LEU A 137 -7.31 -27.47 9.38
N ALA A 138 -6.02 -27.30 9.07
CA ALA A 138 -4.94 -27.61 10.00
C ALA A 138 -5.01 -26.79 11.30
N ARG A 139 -5.58 -25.58 11.24
CA ARG A 139 -5.68 -24.64 12.36
C ARG A 139 -7.08 -24.55 12.96
N ASN A 140 -8.04 -25.36 12.50
CA ASN A 140 -9.45 -25.28 12.88
C ASN A 140 -10.01 -23.85 12.76
N TYR A 141 -9.61 -23.14 11.71
CA TYR A 141 -10.03 -21.76 11.42
C TYR A 141 -11.02 -21.76 10.25
N PRO A 142 -12.14 -21.02 10.31
CA PRO A 142 -13.11 -20.99 9.23
C PRO A 142 -12.51 -20.37 7.95
N GLN A 143 -12.85 -20.96 6.80
CA GLN A 143 -12.60 -20.32 5.50
C GLN A 143 -13.44 -19.03 5.37
N PHE A 144 -12.98 -18.14 4.50
CA PHE A 144 -13.52 -16.81 4.26
C PHE A 144 -13.43 -16.36 2.79
N ASP A 145 -13.41 -17.31 1.85
CA ASP A 145 -13.38 -17.03 0.40
C ASP A 145 -14.63 -16.26 -0.06
N ARG A 146 -15.78 -16.56 0.53
CA ARG A 146 -17.05 -15.89 0.21
C ARG A 146 -17.01 -14.42 0.63
N GLU A 147 -16.42 -14.12 1.77
CA GLU A 147 -16.29 -12.76 2.29
C GLU A 147 -15.32 -11.92 1.46
N LEU A 148 -14.22 -12.51 0.98
CA LEU A 148 -13.34 -11.84 0.01
C LEU A 148 -14.07 -11.53 -1.30
N ARG A 149 -14.83 -12.49 -1.85
CA ARG A 149 -15.60 -12.29 -3.09
C ARG A 149 -16.71 -11.26 -2.93
N ASP A 150 -17.38 -11.25 -1.77
CA ASP A 150 -18.39 -10.23 -1.45
C ASP A 150 -17.75 -8.84 -1.34
N LEU A 151 -16.57 -8.72 -0.72
CA LEU A 151 -15.82 -7.48 -0.66
C LEU A 151 -15.42 -6.97 -2.06
N GLU A 152 -14.87 -7.83 -2.91
CA GLU A 152 -14.54 -7.50 -4.30
C GLU A 152 -15.78 -6.99 -5.07
N ALA A 153 -16.90 -7.71 -4.97
CA ALA A 153 -18.15 -7.32 -5.61
C ALA A 153 -18.66 -5.96 -5.13
N ARG A 154 -18.58 -5.68 -3.82
CA ARG A 154 -18.96 -4.40 -3.22
C ARG A 154 -18.04 -3.25 -3.61
N ALA A 155 -16.73 -3.49 -3.65
CA ALA A 155 -15.74 -2.52 -4.13
C ALA A 155 -16.04 -2.11 -5.59
N LYS A 156 -16.56 -3.04 -6.40
CA LYS A 156 -17.02 -2.77 -7.77
C LYS A 156 -18.36 -2.03 -7.84
N SER A 157 -19.38 -2.48 -7.11
CA SER A 157 -20.74 -1.96 -7.28
C SER A 157 -21.06 -0.73 -6.44
N ALA A 158 -20.46 -0.60 -5.26
CA ALA A 158 -20.83 0.38 -4.25
C ALA A 158 -19.64 0.77 -3.34
N PRO A 159 -18.50 1.25 -3.89
CA PRO A 159 -17.25 1.44 -3.14
C PRO A 159 -17.36 2.37 -1.92
N GLY A 160 -18.24 3.38 -1.97
CA GLY A 160 -18.44 4.33 -0.87
C GLY A 160 -19.57 3.97 0.11
N ALA A 161 -20.21 2.80 -0.04
CA ALA A 161 -21.31 2.41 0.83
C ALA A 161 -20.78 1.96 2.20
N PRO A 162 -21.48 2.27 3.32
CA PRO A 162 -21.12 1.76 4.64
C PRO A 162 -21.01 0.23 4.71
N ALA A 163 -21.78 -0.48 3.88
CA ALA A 163 -21.71 -1.94 3.79
C ALA A 163 -20.38 -2.44 3.19
N THR A 164 -19.73 -1.66 2.32
CA THR A 164 -18.40 -1.98 1.76
C THR A 164 -17.33 -1.83 2.82
N GLU A 165 -17.39 -0.76 3.62
CA GLU A 165 -16.50 -0.57 4.78
C GLU A 165 -16.66 -1.68 5.82
N ALA A 166 -17.90 -2.09 6.09
CA ALA A 166 -18.18 -3.20 7.00
C ALA A 166 -17.61 -4.53 6.49
N ALA A 167 -17.77 -4.83 5.18
CA ALA A 167 -17.19 -6.02 4.56
C ALA A 167 -15.65 -5.99 4.59
N TYR A 168 -15.05 -4.81 4.35
CA TYR A 168 -13.62 -4.60 4.44
C TYR A 168 -13.09 -4.91 5.86
N ALA A 169 -13.74 -4.35 6.89
CA ALA A 169 -13.37 -4.60 8.28
C ALA A 169 -13.56 -6.08 8.70
N ASP A 170 -14.61 -6.74 8.22
CA ASP A 170 -14.86 -8.16 8.49
C ASP A 170 -13.77 -9.07 7.88
N VAL A 171 -13.36 -8.81 6.64
CA VAL A 171 -12.25 -9.53 5.99
C VAL A 171 -10.95 -9.31 6.76
N LEU A 172 -10.62 -8.07 7.15
CA LEU A 172 -9.42 -7.80 7.95
C LEU A 172 -9.46 -8.54 9.30
N ALA A 173 -10.61 -8.59 9.97
CA ALA A 173 -10.77 -9.31 11.22
C ALA A 173 -10.54 -10.84 11.05
N LYS A 174 -10.89 -11.39 9.89
CA LYS A 174 -10.65 -12.81 9.55
C LYS A 174 -9.19 -13.09 9.23
N ILE A 175 -8.53 -12.20 8.47
CA ILE A 175 -7.07 -12.26 8.26
C ILE A 175 -6.33 -12.21 9.60
N ASP A 176 -6.70 -11.26 10.46
CA ASP A 176 -6.11 -11.14 11.80
C ASP A 176 -6.42 -12.36 12.69
N GLY A 177 -7.60 -12.94 12.57
CA GLY A 177 -7.97 -14.16 13.29
C GLY A 177 -7.11 -15.35 12.90
N LEU A 178 -6.86 -15.55 11.60
CA LEU A 178 -5.96 -16.59 11.12
C LEU A 178 -4.51 -16.28 11.53
N ARG A 179 -4.07 -15.02 11.47
CA ARG A 179 -2.73 -14.59 11.93
C ARG A 179 -2.50 -14.92 13.40
N ARG A 180 -3.51 -14.80 14.25
CA ARG A 180 -3.44 -15.17 15.69
C ARG A 180 -3.30 -16.68 15.95
N THR A 181 -3.39 -17.52 14.93
CA THR A 181 -3.09 -18.95 15.05
C THR A 181 -1.57 -19.23 15.04
N ILE A 182 -0.76 -18.27 14.59
CA ILE A 182 0.70 -18.33 14.72
C ILE A 182 1.04 -18.40 16.21
N PRO A 183 1.90 -19.34 16.66
CA PRO A 183 2.23 -19.49 18.07
C PRO A 183 2.67 -18.19 18.73
N ALA A 184 2.19 -17.95 19.95
CA ALA A 184 2.51 -16.74 20.71
C ALA A 184 4.02 -16.58 20.96
N SER A 185 4.77 -17.68 21.04
CA SER A 185 6.24 -17.69 21.14
C SER A 185 6.93 -17.11 19.90
N LEU A 186 6.29 -17.18 18.73
CA LEU A 186 6.81 -16.62 17.49
C LEU A 186 6.35 -15.18 17.29
N ILE A 187 5.05 -14.89 17.41
CA ILE A 187 4.56 -13.52 17.14
C ILE A 187 5.06 -12.49 18.16
N ASN A 188 5.48 -12.94 19.36
CA ASN A 188 6.16 -12.11 20.36
C ASN A 188 7.69 -12.26 20.32
N SER A 189 8.25 -12.95 19.32
CA SER A 189 9.69 -13.00 19.10
C SER A 189 10.13 -11.81 18.26
N ARG A 190 11.11 -11.05 18.77
CA ARG A 190 11.74 -9.96 18.04
C ARG A 190 12.29 -10.44 16.69
N GLY A 191 13.01 -11.57 16.67
CA GLY A 191 13.61 -12.09 15.43
C GLY A 191 12.56 -12.53 14.40
N PHE A 192 11.43 -13.09 14.82
CA PHE A 192 10.34 -13.46 13.92
C PHE A 192 9.70 -12.23 13.27
N VAL A 193 9.38 -11.20 14.07
CA VAL A 193 8.77 -9.97 13.56
C VAL A 193 9.69 -9.22 12.61
N ILE A 194 11.00 -9.13 12.90
CA ILE A 194 11.97 -8.50 11.99
C ILE A 194 12.02 -9.23 10.65
N ARG A 195 12.06 -10.58 10.66
CA ARG A 195 12.04 -11.38 9.43
C ARG A 195 10.74 -11.20 8.64
N GLY A 196 9.60 -11.12 9.33
CA GLY A 196 8.31 -10.81 8.69
C GLY A 196 8.28 -9.44 8.02
N ILE A 197 8.83 -8.40 8.66
CA ILE A 197 8.96 -7.06 8.04
C ILE A 197 9.88 -7.14 6.81
N ALA A 198 11.03 -7.83 6.90
CA ALA A 198 11.95 -7.99 5.78
C ALA A 198 11.30 -8.71 4.59
N LEU A 199 10.53 -9.78 4.82
CA LEU A 199 9.78 -10.49 3.77
C LEU A 199 8.81 -9.58 3.02
N MET A 200 8.07 -8.74 3.75
CA MET A 200 7.14 -7.79 3.12
C MET A 200 7.87 -6.69 2.34
N MET A 201 9.04 -6.25 2.81
CA MET A 201 9.89 -5.34 2.04
C MET A 201 10.50 -6.00 0.80
N GLU A 202 10.80 -7.30 0.88
CA GLU A 202 11.29 -8.10 -0.23
C GLU A 202 10.21 -8.24 -1.32
N ALA A 203 8.99 -8.63 -0.95
CA ALA A 203 7.85 -8.66 -1.86
C ALA A 203 7.58 -7.29 -2.50
N SER A 204 7.68 -6.19 -1.72
CA SER A 204 7.58 -4.84 -2.25
C SER A 204 8.64 -4.52 -3.31
N ALA A 205 9.88 -4.98 -3.11
CA ALA A 205 10.95 -4.80 -4.08
C ALA A 205 10.68 -5.59 -5.37
N ASP A 206 10.20 -6.83 -5.24
CA ASP A 206 9.98 -7.73 -6.36
C ASP A 206 8.83 -7.23 -7.25
N ASP A 207 7.68 -6.84 -6.68
CA ASP A 207 6.54 -6.27 -7.42
C ASP A 207 6.88 -4.89 -8.01
N LEU A 208 7.68 -4.07 -7.31
CA LEU A 208 8.19 -2.84 -7.91
C LEU A 208 9.02 -3.19 -9.15
N GLY A 209 9.76 -4.29 -9.16
CA GLY A 209 10.47 -4.81 -10.33
C GLY A 209 9.54 -5.23 -11.46
N GLU A 210 8.47 -5.97 -11.15
CA GLU A 210 7.45 -6.41 -12.12
C GLU A 210 6.68 -5.23 -12.73
N SER A 211 6.63 -4.09 -12.04
CA SER A 211 6.03 -2.86 -12.56
C SER A 211 6.74 -2.28 -13.78
N PHE A 212 8.02 -2.62 -14.02
CA PHE A 212 8.83 -2.01 -15.07
C PHE A 212 8.70 -2.68 -16.43
N GLU A 213 8.55 -1.86 -17.47
CA GLU A 213 8.92 -2.24 -18.84
C GLU A 213 9.78 -1.15 -19.47
N LYS A 214 10.91 -1.55 -20.09
CA LYS A 214 11.82 -0.61 -20.79
C LYS A 214 12.26 0.56 -19.90
N GLY A 215 12.50 0.30 -18.62
CA GLY A 215 13.05 1.28 -17.66
C GLY A 215 12.06 2.34 -17.16
N ARG A 216 10.76 2.08 -17.25
CA ARG A 216 9.68 2.92 -16.72
C ARG A 216 8.58 2.04 -16.13
N ILE A 217 7.79 2.60 -15.21
CA ILE A 217 6.59 1.92 -14.70
C ILE A 217 5.59 1.80 -15.86
N ALA A 218 5.24 0.56 -16.21
CA ALA A 218 4.31 0.21 -17.27
C ALA A 218 3.13 -0.59 -16.72
N ASN A 219 3.36 -1.43 -15.70
CA ASN A 219 2.30 -2.08 -14.96
C ASN A 219 2.02 -1.31 -13.66
N LYS A 220 0.88 -0.60 -13.63
CA LYS A 220 0.49 0.19 -12.46
C LYS A 220 0.01 -0.68 -11.30
N VAL A 221 -0.52 -1.87 -11.62
CA VAL A 221 -1.06 -2.81 -10.63
C VAL A 221 0.07 -3.26 -9.72
N GLU A 222 1.16 -3.79 -10.29
CA GLU A 222 2.36 -4.22 -9.52
C GLU A 222 3.01 -3.06 -8.73
N TYR A 223 2.95 -1.83 -9.25
CA TYR A 223 3.41 -0.66 -8.48
C TYR A 223 2.58 -0.43 -7.23
N HIS A 224 1.26 -0.63 -7.31
CA HIS A 224 0.35 -0.52 -6.18
C HIS A 224 0.53 -1.67 -5.20
N ASP A 225 0.70 -2.91 -5.68
CA ASP A 225 0.97 -4.06 -4.82
C ASP A 225 2.24 -3.84 -4.01
N ALA A 226 3.32 -3.44 -4.69
CA ALA A 226 4.57 -3.05 -4.06
C ALA A 226 4.40 -1.97 -2.99
N MET A 227 3.61 -0.93 -3.28
CA MET A 227 3.29 0.14 -2.33
C MET A 227 2.52 -0.38 -1.12
N GLY A 228 1.52 -1.24 -1.33
CA GLY A 228 0.70 -1.85 -0.28
C GLY A 228 1.53 -2.73 0.66
N PHE A 229 2.48 -3.50 0.13
CA PHE A 229 3.35 -4.36 0.92
C PHE A 229 4.34 -3.57 1.79
N ALA A 230 4.93 -2.49 1.26
CA ALA A 230 5.75 -1.58 2.05
C ALA A 230 4.95 -0.89 3.17
N GLN A 231 3.71 -0.50 2.90
CA GLN A 231 2.82 0.09 3.91
C GLN A 231 2.43 -0.92 4.99
N TYR A 232 2.15 -2.16 4.60
CA TYR A 232 1.88 -3.23 5.57
C TYR A 232 3.10 -3.48 6.47
N ALA A 233 4.30 -3.52 5.91
CA ALA A 233 5.54 -3.66 6.69
C ALA A 233 5.71 -2.53 7.72
N ASP A 234 5.38 -1.27 7.36
CA ASP A 234 5.39 -0.13 8.30
C ASP A 234 4.32 -0.22 9.39
N ARG A 235 3.14 -0.78 9.08
CA ARG A 235 2.11 -1.10 10.07
C ARG A 235 2.61 -2.15 11.06
N VAL A 236 3.28 -3.20 10.59
CA VAL A 236 3.88 -4.23 11.46
C VAL A 236 4.96 -3.63 12.36
N LEU A 237 5.88 -2.81 11.82
CA LEU A 237 6.86 -2.07 12.60
C LEU A 237 6.18 -1.23 13.69
N THR A 238 5.17 -0.46 13.32
CA THR A 238 4.46 0.46 14.24
C THR A 238 3.79 -0.29 15.38
N ALA A 239 3.08 -1.38 15.08
CA ALA A 239 2.43 -2.22 16.09
C ALA A 239 3.41 -2.90 17.05
N ASN A 240 4.65 -3.14 16.60
CA ASN A 240 5.65 -3.91 17.35
C ASN A 240 6.83 -3.07 17.86
N ARG A 241 6.75 -1.73 17.85
CA ARG A 241 7.88 -0.86 18.24
C ARG A 241 8.47 -1.21 19.60
N ALA A 242 7.63 -1.51 20.59
CA ALA A 242 8.08 -1.88 21.94
C ALA A 242 8.86 -3.19 21.95
N LEU A 243 8.37 -4.21 21.21
CA LEU A 243 9.03 -5.51 21.06
C LEU A 243 10.39 -5.38 20.32
N LEU A 244 10.45 -4.52 19.31
CA LEU A 244 11.62 -4.33 18.46
C LEU A 244 12.75 -3.55 19.14
N GLY A 245 12.45 -2.80 20.20
CA GLY A 245 13.44 -2.08 21.01
C GLY A 245 14.34 -1.18 20.17
N ASP A 246 15.65 -1.36 20.30
CA ASP A 246 16.68 -0.57 19.62
C ASP A 246 16.72 -0.79 18.10
N ALA A 247 16.24 -1.92 17.57
CA ALA A 247 16.14 -2.15 16.14
C ALA A 247 15.03 -1.30 15.48
N ALA A 248 13.99 -0.90 16.22
CA ALA A 248 12.85 -0.19 15.67
C ALA A 248 13.25 1.09 14.91
N GLY A 249 14.24 1.83 15.41
CA GLY A 249 14.74 3.04 14.75
C GLY A 249 15.45 2.76 13.42
N LYS A 250 16.24 1.69 13.36
CA LYS A 250 16.95 1.28 12.14
C LYS A 250 15.97 0.78 11.09
N ILE A 251 15.03 -0.09 11.48
CA ILE A 251 13.98 -0.61 10.61
C ILE A 251 13.11 0.54 10.07
N ALA A 252 12.74 1.50 10.91
CA ALA A 252 12.01 2.69 10.48
C ALA A 252 12.78 3.57 9.47
N GLY A 253 14.11 3.53 9.50
CA GLY A 253 14.95 4.21 8.51
C GLY A 253 14.86 3.54 7.15
N GLU A 254 15.06 2.22 7.11
CA GLU A 254 15.02 1.42 5.88
C GLU A 254 13.60 1.39 5.27
N LEU A 255 12.55 1.28 6.09
CA LEU A 255 11.17 1.35 5.60
C LEU A 255 10.81 2.72 5.02
N ARG A 256 11.27 3.81 5.63
CA ARG A 256 11.03 5.16 5.10
C ARG A 256 11.71 5.35 3.74
N PHE A 257 12.91 4.78 3.58
CA PHE A 257 13.62 4.76 2.30
C PHE A 257 12.88 3.92 1.24
N ALA A 258 12.39 2.73 1.60
CA ALA A 258 11.58 1.91 0.70
C ALA A 258 10.28 2.63 0.30
N LEU A 259 9.57 3.22 1.27
CA LEU A 259 8.33 3.97 1.04
C LEU A 259 8.55 5.22 0.16
N SER A 260 9.73 5.84 0.16
CA SER A 260 10.00 6.96 -0.75
C SER A 260 10.10 6.57 -2.22
N ALA A 261 10.09 5.28 -2.57
CA ALA A 261 9.90 4.82 -3.94
C ALA A 261 8.47 5.06 -4.45
N PHE A 262 7.51 5.28 -3.53
CA PHE A 262 6.08 5.41 -3.83
C PHE A 262 5.56 6.83 -3.49
N PRO A 263 5.96 7.88 -4.23
CA PRO A 263 5.61 9.26 -3.89
C PRO A 263 4.11 9.58 -4.03
N SER A 264 3.35 8.77 -4.77
CA SER A 264 1.92 8.98 -5.02
C SER A 264 1.22 7.70 -5.48
N LEU A 265 -0.11 7.64 -5.30
CA LEU A 265 -0.95 6.58 -5.85
C LEU A 265 -0.89 6.56 -7.39
N ALA A 266 -0.82 7.71 -8.04
CA ALA A 266 -0.51 7.76 -9.48
C ALA A 266 0.99 7.45 -9.67
N PRO A 267 1.37 6.37 -10.36
CA PRO A 267 2.78 6.02 -10.48
C PRO A 267 3.55 7.07 -11.30
N PRO A 268 4.73 7.51 -10.85
CA PRO A 268 5.60 8.34 -11.69
C PRO A 268 6.10 7.51 -12.88
N ALA A 269 6.55 8.15 -13.97
CA ALA A 269 7.16 7.41 -15.08
C ALA A 269 8.41 6.61 -14.66
N LYS A 270 9.17 7.16 -13.70
CA LYS A 270 10.32 6.50 -13.06
C LYS A 270 10.22 6.71 -11.55
N PRO A 271 10.30 5.66 -10.73
CA PRO A 271 10.30 5.81 -9.29
C PRO A 271 11.63 6.43 -8.81
N PRO A 272 11.64 7.09 -7.65
CA PRO A 272 12.86 7.66 -7.05
C PRO A 272 13.95 6.63 -6.73
N HIS A 273 13.57 5.37 -6.51
CA HIS A 273 14.47 4.27 -6.15
C HIS A 273 14.21 3.05 -7.03
N ALA A 274 15.27 2.30 -7.33
CA ALA A 274 15.17 1.07 -8.10
C ALA A 274 14.76 -0.12 -7.22
N PRO A 275 14.19 -1.19 -7.80
CA PRO A 275 13.89 -2.44 -7.09
C PRO A 275 15.08 -2.99 -6.28
N ALA A 276 16.30 -2.93 -6.83
CA ALA A 276 17.52 -3.39 -6.16
C ALA A 276 17.86 -2.57 -4.89
N ASP A 277 17.48 -1.29 -4.84
CA ASP A 277 17.66 -0.46 -3.66
C ASP A 277 16.74 -0.93 -2.52
N LEU A 278 15.48 -1.25 -2.84
CA LEU A 278 14.50 -1.79 -1.88
C LEU A 278 14.91 -3.18 -1.39
N LYS A 279 15.40 -4.04 -2.30
CA LYS A 279 15.95 -5.36 -1.93
C LYS A 279 17.11 -5.23 -0.95
N THR A 280 18.00 -4.26 -1.17
CA THR A 280 19.12 -3.97 -0.26
C THR A 280 18.62 -3.49 1.11
N ALA A 281 17.60 -2.65 1.15
CA ALA A 281 16.98 -2.20 2.40
C ALA A 281 16.33 -3.37 3.16
N ALA A 282 15.65 -4.29 2.46
CA ALA A 282 15.05 -5.49 3.04
C ALA A 282 16.12 -6.40 3.67
N GLU A 283 17.24 -6.63 2.99
CA GLU A 283 18.36 -7.41 3.53
C GLU A 283 18.98 -6.76 4.76
N ARG A 284 19.14 -5.42 4.79
CA ARG A 284 19.61 -4.72 6.00
C ARG A 284 18.67 -4.89 7.19
N VAL A 285 17.35 -4.89 6.96
CA VAL A 285 16.36 -5.18 8.00
C VAL A 285 16.49 -6.62 8.48
N LYS A 286 16.59 -7.58 7.56
CA LYS A 286 16.77 -9.01 7.85
C LYS A 286 18.01 -9.29 8.70
N GLU A 287 19.12 -8.59 8.46
CA GLU A 287 20.35 -8.70 9.26
C GLU A 287 20.16 -8.26 10.73
N LEU A 288 19.16 -7.43 11.04
CA LEU A 288 18.83 -7.05 12.42
C LEU A 288 18.11 -8.15 13.22
N ALA A 289 17.76 -9.26 12.57
CA ALA A 289 17.16 -10.44 13.19
C ALA A 289 18.19 -11.45 13.73
N LYS A 290 19.49 -11.17 13.55
CA LYS A 290 20.61 -11.92 14.11
C LYS A 290 21.00 -11.39 15.48
#